data_AF-A0A5J4SMH0-F1
#
_entry.id   AF-A0A5J4SMH0-F1
#
_cell.length_a   1.000
_cell.length_b   1.000
_cell.length_c   1.000
_cell.angle_alpha   90.00
_cell.angle_beta   90.00
_cell.angle_gamma   90.00
#
_symmetry.space_group_name_H-M   'P 1'
#
loop_
_entity.id
_entity.type
_entity.pdbx_description
1 polymer ?
#
loop_
_entity_poly.entity_id
_entity_poly.type
_entity_poly.pdbx_seq_one_letter_code
_entity_poly.pdbx_strand_id
1 'polypeptide(L)'
;MEIVNSILYKLKTDIQWHMLPVKSLFSDIVLSYKTVYWHFRKWCRNGDWQNSWIQILSNHKSELDLSSADIDGSHTRALRGGEEVAYQGRKKCKTTNALYLTDRQGLPLAISESNYSANLHFYTIYGNANRLFYNSKLYLKTDFLRVTCATEYLFLTCIVCC
;
A
#
# COMPACT_ATOMS: atom_id res chain seq x y z
N MET A 1 -9.56 -7.81 18.47
CA MET A 1 -8.33 -6.98 18.47
C MET A 1 -7.14 -7.72 17.84
N GLU A 2 -6.96 -9.01 18.13
CA GLU A 2 -5.78 -9.80 17.71
C GLU A 2 -5.56 -9.90 16.20
N ILE A 3 -6.64 -9.96 15.40
CA ILE A 3 -6.55 -9.93 13.93
C ILE A 3 -5.90 -8.63 13.44
N VAL A 4 -6.31 -7.48 13.99
CA VAL A 4 -5.73 -6.18 13.64
C VAL A 4 -4.26 -6.12 14.05
N ASN A 5 -3.93 -6.55 15.27
CA ASN A 5 -2.54 -6.61 15.74
C ASN A 5 -1.67 -7.51 14.84
N SER A 6 -2.22 -8.63 14.38
CA SER A 6 -1.55 -9.54 13.45
C SER A 6 -1.29 -8.90 12.09
N ILE A 7 -2.25 -8.14 11.56
CA ILE A 7 -2.09 -7.37 10.33
C ILE A 7 -1.02 -6.28 10.52
N LEU A 8 -1.08 -5.52 11.61
CA LEU A 8 -0.09 -4.50 11.93
C LEU A 8 1.32 -5.09 12.07
N TYR A 9 1.45 -6.26 12.70
CA TYR A 9 2.72 -6.98 12.78
C TYR A 9 3.25 -7.34 11.38
N LYS A 10 2.40 -7.91 10.52
CA LYS A 10 2.75 -8.21 9.13
C LYS A 10 3.20 -6.98 8.35
N LEU A 11 2.51 -5.85 8.51
CA LEU A 11 2.83 -4.60 7.81
C LEU A 11 4.12 -3.96 8.34
N LYS A 12 4.37 -4.03 9.66
CA LYS A 12 5.56 -3.45 10.29
C LYS A 12 6.84 -4.23 9.98
N THR A 13 6.76 -5.56 9.91
CA THR A 13 7.92 -6.45 9.78
C THR A 13 8.15 -6.94 8.35
N ASP A 14 7.17 -6.73 7.47
CA ASP A 14 7.10 -7.25 6.11
C ASP A 14 7.30 -8.78 5.96
N ILE A 15 7.08 -9.58 7.00
CA ILE A 15 7.22 -11.04 6.91
C ILE A 15 6.25 -11.67 5.88
N GLN A 16 6.57 -12.83 5.32
CA GLN A 16 5.61 -13.50 4.42
C GLN A 16 4.36 -13.95 5.22
N TRP A 17 3.16 -13.87 4.61
CA TRP A 17 1.90 -14.20 5.31
C TRP A 17 1.92 -15.60 5.96
N HIS A 18 2.50 -16.59 5.30
CA HIS A 18 2.59 -17.96 5.82
C HIS A 18 3.57 -18.10 7.00
N MET A 19 4.46 -17.12 7.19
CA MET A 19 5.43 -17.05 8.29
C MET A 19 4.90 -16.23 9.48
N LEU A 20 3.65 -15.76 9.42
CA LEU A 20 3.01 -15.02 10.51
C LEU A 20 3.03 -15.86 11.80
N PRO A 21 3.60 -15.37 12.92
CA PRO A 21 3.71 -16.15 14.15
C PRO A 21 2.36 -16.16 14.89
N VAL A 22 1.34 -16.78 14.30
CA VAL A 22 -0.04 -16.76 14.81
C VAL A 22 -0.16 -17.33 16.22
N LYS A 23 0.71 -18.26 16.62
CA LYS A 23 0.71 -18.83 17.98
C LYS A 23 1.12 -17.82 19.06
N SER A 24 1.94 -16.82 18.72
CA SER A 24 2.36 -15.78 19.67
C SER A 24 1.49 -14.53 19.59
N LEU A 25 0.67 -14.39 18.54
CA LEU A 25 -0.17 -13.22 18.30
C LEU A 25 -1.62 -13.41 18.76
N PHE A 26 -2.01 -14.63 19.11
CA PHE A 26 -3.34 -14.99 19.60
C PHE A 26 -3.24 -15.67 20.97
N SER A 27 -4.14 -15.34 21.90
CA SER A 27 -4.19 -15.91 23.26
C SER A 27 -4.97 -17.22 23.30
N ASP A 28 -6.28 -17.15 23.08
CA ASP A 28 -7.20 -18.25 23.38
C ASP A 28 -7.52 -19.07 22.13
N ILE A 29 -7.93 -18.39 21.06
CA ILE A 29 -8.30 -19.01 19.79
C ILE A 29 -7.25 -18.61 18.75
N VAL A 30 -6.34 -19.55 18.46
CA VAL A 30 -5.30 -19.34 17.45
C VAL A 30 -5.90 -19.47 16.04
N LEU A 31 -6.08 -18.34 15.38
CA LEU A 31 -6.50 -18.31 13.97
C LEU A 31 -5.35 -18.62 13.03
N SER A 32 -5.67 -19.22 11.89
CA SER A 32 -4.68 -19.42 10.82
C SER A 32 -4.29 -18.10 10.15
N TYR A 33 -3.08 -18.02 9.61
CA TYR A 33 -2.66 -16.85 8.83
C TYR A 33 -3.58 -16.60 7.62
N LYS A 34 -4.19 -17.65 7.05
CA LYS A 34 -5.15 -17.56 5.94
C LYS A 34 -6.39 -16.78 6.37
N THR A 35 -6.85 -17.01 7.60
CA THR A 35 -8.00 -16.31 8.18
C THR A 35 -7.67 -14.84 8.40
N VAL A 36 -6.50 -14.52 8.97
CA VAL A 36 -6.03 -13.13 9.14
C VAL A 36 -5.96 -12.41 7.78
N TYR A 37 -5.34 -13.05 6.79
CA TYR A 37 -5.25 -12.53 5.43
C TYR A 37 -6.63 -12.33 4.77
N TRP A 38 -7.57 -13.26 4.99
CA TRP A 38 -8.94 -13.13 4.48
C TRP A 38 -9.63 -11.89 5.05
N HIS A 39 -9.53 -11.65 6.37
CA HIS A 39 -10.07 -10.45 7.01
C HIS A 39 -9.45 -9.18 6.44
N PHE A 40 -8.10 -9.15 6.35
CA PHE A 40 -7.38 -8.03 5.76
C PHE A 40 -7.90 -7.72 4.35
N ARG A 41 -7.93 -8.72 3.47
CA ARG A 41 -8.39 -8.57 2.09
C ARG A 41 -9.86 -8.12 2.02
N LYS A 42 -10.73 -8.67 2.86
CA LYS A 42 -12.15 -8.28 2.95
C LYS A 42 -12.28 -6.80 3.32
N TRP A 43 -11.55 -6.35 4.33
CA TRP A 43 -11.58 -4.96 4.78
C TRP A 43 -10.95 -3.98 3.79
N CYS A 44 -9.89 -4.38 3.08
CA CYS A 44 -9.35 -3.59 1.98
C CYS A 44 -10.39 -3.40 0.86
N ARG A 45 -11.04 -4.49 0.43
CA ARG A 45 -12.05 -4.45 -0.64
C ARG A 45 -13.29 -3.63 -0.29
N ASN A 46 -13.71 -3.70 0.97
CA ASN A 46 -14.85 -2.93 1.46
C ASN A 46 -14.51 -1.45 1.71
N GLY A 47 -13.23 -1.07 1.67
CA GLY A 47 -12.76 0.26 2.07
C GLY A 47 -12.69 0.47 3.59
N ASP A 48 -13.07 -0.52 4.40
CA ASP A 48 -13.04 -0.46 5.87
C ASP A 48 -11.63 -0.15 6.40
N TRP A 49 -10.62 -0.79 5.79
CA TRP A 49 -9.21 -0.59 6.17
C TRP A 49 -8.74 0.84 5.84
N GLN A 50 -9.10 1.33 4.66
CA GLN A 50 -8.79 2.68 4.20
C GLN A 50 -9.47 3.73 5.09
N ASN A 51 -10.77 3.55 5.39
CA ASN A 51 -11.52 4.47 6.24
C ASN A 51 -10.94 4.53 7.65
N SER A 52 -10.51 3.39 8.20
CA SER A 52 -9.86 3.34 9.51
C SER A 52 -8.55 4.15 9.53
N TRP A 53 -7.73 4.03 8.49
CA TRP A 53 -6.52 4.83 8.34
C TRP A 53 -6.80 6.34 8.26
N ILE A 54 -7.78 6.74 7.45
CA ILE A 54 -8.20 8.15 7.34
C ILE A 54 -8.64 8.70 8.70
N GLN A 55 -9.41 7.92 9.47
CA GLN A 55 -9.83 8.31 10.81
C GLN A 55 -8.65 8.47 11.78
N ILE A 56 -7.68 7.55 11.74
CA ILE A 56 -6.45 7.66 12.54
C ILE A 56 -5.70 8.95 12.20
N LEU A 57 -5.45 9.20 10.90
CA LEU A 57 -4.78 10.44 10.47
C LEU A 57 -5.55 11.70 10.87
N SER A 58 -6.88 11.67 10.79
CA SER A 58 -7.73 12.79 11.20
C SER A 58 -7.64 13.06 12.69
N ASN A 59 -7.64 12.01 13.52
CA ASN A 59 -7.57 12.13 14.98
C ASN A 59 -6.19 12.56 15.46
N HIS A 60 -5.14 12.21 14.73
CA HIS A 60 -3.74 12.52 15.06
C HIS A 60 -3.16 13.59 14.14
N LYS A 61 -3.99 14.48 13.57
CA LYS A 61 -3.56 15.50 12.61
C LYS A 61 -2.47 16.43 13.16
N SER A 62 -2.50 16.72 14.46
CA SER A 62 -1.48 17.53 15.13
C SER A 62 -0.11 16.86 15.23
N GLU A 63 -0.05 15.55 15.04
CA GLU A 63 1.20 14.78 15.04
C GLU A 63 1.83 14.69 13.65
N LEU A 64 1.09 15.06 12.59
CA LEU A 64 1.56 15.07 11.21
C LEU A 64 2.34 16.35 10.91
N ASP A 65 3.58 16.20 10.44
CA ASP A 65 4.38 17.33 9.98
C ASP A 65 4.15 17.58 8.49
N LEU A 66 3.09 18.35 8.20
CA LEU A 66 2.69 18.73 6.85
C LEU A 66 3.34 20.05 6.37
N SER A 67 4.39 20.53 7.05
CA SER A 67 5.12 21.74 6.63
C SER A 67 5.81 21.58 5.26
N SER A 68 6.18 20.34 4.94
CA SER A 68 6.61 19.90 3.62
C SER A 68 6.06 18.50 3.36
N ALA A 69 5.77 18.18 2.11
CA ALA A 69 5.38 16.84 1.70
C ALA A 69 6.21 16.43 0.49
N ASP A 70 6.68 15.18 0.50
CA ASP A 70 7.47 14.62 -0.58
C ASP A 70 6.59 13.74 -1.46
N ILE A 71 6.80 13.85 -2.77
CA ILE A 71 6.11 13.04 -3.77
C ILE A 71 7.16 12.27 -4.56
N ASP A 72 7.17 10.95 -4.43
CA ASP A 72 8.07 10.07 -5.16
C ASP A 72 7.31 9.06 -6.05
N GLY A 73 7.86 8.79 -7.22
CA GLY A 73 7.30 7.85 -8.19
C GLY A 73 8.02 6.51 -8.16
N SER A 74 7.29 5.43 -7.86
CA SER A 74 7.85 4.09 -7.86
C SER A 74 7.30 3.22 -9.00
N HIS A 75 8.22 2.53 -9.67
CA HIS A 75 7.88 1.54 -10.68
C HIS A 75 7.90 0.13 -10.08
N THR A 76 6.75 -0.54 -10.06
CA THR A 76 6.64 -1.93 -9.61
C THR A 76 6.47 -2.86 -10.81
N ARG A 77 7.20 -3.97 -10.82
CA ARG A 77 7.09 -5.00 -11.88
C ARG A 77 5.72 -5.68 -11.80
N ALA A 78 4.99 -5.71 -12.91
CA ALA A 78 3.65 -6.28 -13.02
C ALA A 78 3.65 -7.53 -13.92
N LEU A 79 4.34 -8.59 -13.46
CA LEU A 79 4.58 -9.80 -14.25
C LEU A 79 3.31 -10.55 -14.65
N ARG A 80 2.24 -10.47 -13.83
CA ARG A 80 0.92 -11.07 -14.13
C ARG A 80 -0.16 -10.02 -14.43
N GLY A 81 0.24 -8.84 -14.91
CA GLY A 81 -0.69 -7.75 -15.20
C GLY A 81 -1.08 -6.93 -13.97
N GLY A 82 -2.09 -6.08 -14.14
CA GLY A 82 -2.61 -5.11 -13.18
C GLY A 82 -3.65 -4.21 -13.86
N GLU A 83 -4.29 -3.33 -13.10
CA GLU A 83 -5.27 -2.36 -13.63
C GLU A 83 -4.66 -1.51 -14.76
N GLU A 84 -3.48 -0.91 -14.51
CA GLU A 84 -2.74 -0.15 -15.52
C GLU A 84 -1.27 -0.58 -15.59
N VAL A 85 -0.89 -1.21 -16.70
CA VAL A 85 0.46 -1.75 -16.92
C VAL A 85 0.99 -1.42 -18.31
N ALA A 86 2.25 -1.02 -18.39
CA ALA A 86 2.93 -0.76 -19.65
C ALA A 86 4.34 -1.36 -19.67
N TYR A 87 4.86 -1.61 -20.87
CA TYR A 87 6.24 -2.07 -21.00
C TYR A 87 7.22 -0.92 -20.74
N GLN A 88 8.22 -1.17 -19.90
CA GLN A 88 9.24 -0.18 -19.52
C GLN A 88 10.60 -0.61 -20.08
N GLY A 89 11.17 0.22 -20.96
CA GLY A 89 12.40 -0.10 -21.70
C GLY A 89 13.66 -0.27 -20.85
N ARG A 90 13.89 0.61 -19.86
CA ARG A 90 15.03 0.53 -18.92
C ARG A 90 15.02 -0.73 -18.06
N LYS A 91 13.84 -1.19 -17.65
CA LYS A 91 13.59 -2.36 -16.78
C LYS A 91 13.30 -3.63 -17.58
N LYS A 92 13.12 -3.51 -18.89
CA LYS A 92 12.81 -4.58 -19.85
C LYS A 92 11.68 -5.50 -19.39
N CYS A 93 10.64 -4.94 -18.75
CA CYS A 93 9.49 -5.70 -18.28
C CYS A 93 8.24 -4.82 -18.19
N LYS A 94 7.07 -5.46 -18.06
CA LYS A 94 5.83 -4.75 -17.74
C LYS A 94 5.90 -4.20 -16.33
N THR A 95 5.63 -2.91 -16.17
CA THR A 95 5.59 -2.22 -14.88
C THR A 95 4.28 -1.47 -14.72
N THR A 96 3.91 -1.23 -13.48
CA THR A 96 2.92 -0.24 -13.08
C THR A 96 3.63 0.85 -12.31
N ASN A 97 3.19 2.10 -12.47
CA ASN A 97 3.75 3.26 -11.78
C ASN A 97 2.75 3.75 -10.73
N ALA A 98 3.25 4.14 -9.56
CA ALA A 98 2.44 4.77 -8.52
C ALA A 98 3.24 5.88 -7.84
N LEU A 99 2.53 6.95 -7.45
CA LEU A 99 3.07 8.04 -6.66
C LEU A 99 2.79 7.85 -5.20
N TYR A 100 3.79 8.10 -4.38
CA TYR A 100 3.69 8.08 -2.92
C TYR A 100 3.78 9.50 -2.42
N LEU A 101 2.85 9.88 -1.54
CA LEU A 101 2.87 11.13 -0.81
C LEU A 101 3.26 10.83 0.64
N THR A 102 4.32 11.46 1.11
CA THR A 102 4.77 11.33 2.51
C THR A 102 4.77 12.69 3.21
N ASP A 103 4.61 12.67 4.52
CA ASP A 103 4.89 13.85 5.35
C ASP A 103 6.40 14.13 5.44
N ARG A 104 6.78 15.21 6.13
CA ARG A 104 8.19 15.59 6.33
C ARG A 104 9.00 14.55 7.12
N GLN A 105 8.35 13.72 7.92
CA GLN A 105 8.98 12.68 8.73
C GLN A 105 9.08 11.34 7.97
N GLY A 106 8.57 11.28 6.74
CA GLY A 106 8.55 10.09 5.89
C GLY A 106 7.36 9.16 6.14
N LEU A 107 6.33 9.60 6.86
CA LEU A 107 5.08 8.85 7.04
C LEU A 107 4.31 8.82 5.71
N PRO A 108 4.04 7.64 5.13
CA PRO A 108 3.23 7.54 3.93
C PRO A 108 1.79 7.94 4.21
N LEU A 109 1.33 9.01 3.57
CA LEU A 109 -0.03 9.53 3.71
C LEU A 109 -0.96 8.91 2.67
N ALA A 110 -0.49 8.82 1.43
CA ALA A 110 -1.31 8.37 0.31
C ALA A 110 -0.48 7.72 -0.81
N ILE A 111 -1.15 6.91 -1.63
CA ILE A 111 -0.62 6.44 -2.91
C ILE A 111 -1.61 6.80 -4.03
N SER A 112 -1.11 7.19 -5.20
CA SER A 112 -1.97 7.43 -6.37
C SER A 112 -2.54 6.14 -6.93
N GLU A 113 -3.59 6.28 -7.74
CA GLU A 113 -4.01 5.22 -8.65
C GLU A 113 -2.83 4.79 -9.55
N SER A 114 -2.80 3.51 -9.92
CA SER A 114 -1.79 2.98 -10.83
C SER A 114 -1.91 3.66 -12.18
N ASN A 115 -0.78 4.08 -12.75
CA ASN A 115 -0.75 4.73 -14.06
C ASN A 115 0.15 3.98 -15.06
N TYR A 116 -0.27 3.91 -16.32
CA TYR A 116 0.53 3.31 -17.41
C TYR A 116 1.72 4.17 -17.87
N SER A 117 1.72 5.46 -17.56
CA SER A 117 2.75 6.37 -18.08
C SER A 117 4.09 6.17 -17.37
N ALA A 118 5.10 5.72 -18.12
CA ALA A 118 6.50 5.65 -17.70
C ALA A 118 7.11 7.04 -17.41
N ASN A 119 6.49 8.09 -17.96
CA ASN A 119 6.82 9.48 -17.68
C ASN A 119 5.68 10.06 -16.86
N LEU A 120 5.93 10.17 -15.58
CA LEU A 120 5.03 10.84 -14.68
C LEU A 120 5.13 12.35 -14.96
N HIS A 121 4.47 12.81 -16.01
CA HIS A 121 4.49 14.22 -16.41
C HIS A 121 3.95 15.06 -15.26
N PHE A 122 4.62 16.18 -14.95
CA PHE A 122 4.28 17.11 -13.87
C PHE A 122 2.78 17.43 -13.78
N TYR A 123 2.06 17.50 -14.91
CA TYR A 123 0.60 17.69 -14.97
C TYR A 123 -0.21 16.52 -14.39
N THR A 124 0.20 15.28 -14.64
CA THR A 124 -0.40 14.08 -14.02
C THR A 124 -0.07 14.03 -12.53
N ILE A 125 1.13 14.47 -12.13
CA ILE A 125 1.51 14.64 -10.72
C ILE A 125 0.64 15.69 -10.05
N TYR A 126 0.48 16.86 -10.66
CA TYR A 126 -0.33 17.96 -10.13
C TYR A 126 -1.81 17.59 -10.09
N GLY A 127 -2.32 16.90 -11.10
CA GLY A 127 -3.69 16.39 -11.14
C GLY A 127 -3.94 15.34 -10.07
N ASN A 128 -3.02 14.39 -9.90
CA ASN A 128 -3.09 13.36 -8.87
C ASN A 128 -2.88 13.95 -7.47
N ALA A 129 -1.92 14.86 -7.28
CA ALA A 129 -1.68 15.56 -6.04
C ALA A 129 -2.89 16.41 -5.65
N ASN A 130 -3.45 17.20 -6.57
CA ASN A 130 -4.71 17.90 -6.33
C ASN A 130 -5.83 16.92 -6.01
N ARG A 131 -5.92 15.76 -6.67
CA ARG A 131 -6.92 14.74 -6.34
C ARG A 131 -6.69 14.13 -4.95
N LEU A 132 -5.44 13.97 -4.51
CA LEU A 132 -5.04 13.53 -3.17
C LEU A 132 -5.34 14.60 -2.10
N PHE A 133 -5.23 15.89 -2.42
CA PHE A 133 -5.52 17.01 -1.51
C PHE A 133 -7.02 17.41 -1.49
N TYR A 134 -7.72 17.36 -2.63
CA TYR A 134 -9.14 17.74 -2.77
C TYR A 134 -10.11 16.59 -2.47
N ASN A 135 -9.78 15.35 -2.85
CA ASN A 135 -10.54 14.20 -2.41
C ASN A 135 -9.83 13.64 -1.19
N SER A 136 -10.34 13.94 0.00
CA SER A 136 -9.98 13.31 1.27
C SER A 136 -10.22 11.78 1.32
N LYS A 137 -10.35 11.13 0.17
CA LYS A 137 -10.27 9.68 -0.03
C LYS A 137 -8.82 9.33 -0.30
N LEU A 138 -8.00 9.40 0.75
CA LEU A 138 -6.63 8.89 0.76
C LEU A 138 -6.68 7.40 0.43
N TYR A 139 -6.36 7.02 -0.81
CA TYR A 139 -6.20 5.62 -1.17
C TYR A 139 -4.88 5.14 -0.59
N LEU A 140 -4.91 4.47 0.56
CA LEU A 140 -3.86 3.51 0.88
C LEU A 140 -4.28 2.16 0.34
N LYS A 141 -3.80 1.81 -0.86
CA LYS A 141 -3.74 0.42 -1.30
C LYS A 141 -2.61 -0.23 -0.49
N THR A 142 -2.89 -0.60 0.76
CA THR A 142 -1.90 -1.23 1.66
C THR A 142 -1.40 -2.57 1.16
N ASP A 143 -2.08 -3.15 0.15
CA ASP A 143 -1.59 -4.29 -0.63
C ASP A 143 -0.26 -4.00 -1.36
N PHE A 144 0.14 -2.72 -1.47
CA PHE A 144 1.33 -2.23 -2.16
C PHE A 144 2.37 -1.52 -1.28
N LEU A 145 2.29 -1.60 0.06
CA LEU A 145 3.42 -1.24 0.94
C LEU A 145 4.56 -2.27 0.73
N ARG A 146 5.19 -2.18 -0.43
CA ARG A 146 6.28 -3.00 -0.93
C ARG A 146 7.35 -2.06 -1.47
N VAL A 147 7.86 -1.23 -0.55
CA VAL A 147 9.08 -0.47 -0.73
C VAL A 147 9.77 -0.57 0.64
N THR A 148 10.52 -1.64 0.91
CA THR A 148 11.96 -1.66 0.66
C THR A 148 12.49 -3.06 0.98
N CYS A 149 13.09 -3.75 0.00
CA CYS A 149 14.34 -4.49 0.11
C CYS A 149 14.45 -5.44 -1.09
N ALA A 150 15.67 -5.51 -1.62
CA ALA A 150 16.02 -6.19 -2.83
C ALA A 150 15.91 -7.72 -2.74
N THR A 151 15.90 -8.31 -3.94
CA THR A 151 16.36 -9.67 -4.27
C THR A 151 15.54 -10.88 -3.79
N GLU A 152 15.27 -11.73 -4.78
CA GLU A 152 14.97 -13.17 -4.71
C GLU A 152 13.51 -13.64 -4.54
N TYR A 153 13.02 -14.14 -5.68
CA TYR A 153 12.11 -15.27 -5.87
C TYR A 153 10.75 -15.31 -5.15
N LEU A 154 9.74 -15.20 -6.01
CA LEU A 154 8.40 -15.79 -5.96
C LEU A 154 7.31 -15.15 -5.06
N PHE A 155 6.17 -15.00 -5.72
CA PHE A 155 4.83 -14.69 -5.23
C PHE A 155 4.57 -13.29 -4.65
N LEU A 156 4.17 -12.37 -5.53
CA LEU A 156 3.06 -11.45 -5.22
C LEU A 156 2.34 -11.11 -6.52
N THR A 157 1.36 -11.95 -6.79
CA THR A 157 0.40 -11.86 -7.88
C THR A 157 -0.90 -12.31 -7.27
N CYS A 158 -1.97 -11.57 -7.54
CA CYS A 158 -3.25 -11.59 -6.85
C CYS A 158 -3.23 -10.77 -5.56
N ILE A 159 -3.40 -9.45 -5.67
CA ILE A 159 -4.54 -8.66 -5.15
C ILE A 159 -4.48 -7.32 -5.94
N VAL A 160 -4.87 -7.36 -7.21
CA VAL A 160 -5.33 -6.19 -8.01
C VAL A 160 -6.27 -6.70 -9.12
N CYS A 161 -6.16 -7.97 -9.53
CA CYS A 161 -7.21 -8.62 -10.32
C CYS A 161 -8.07 -9.50 -9.40
N CYS A 162 -9.14 -8.92 -8.84
CA CYS A 162 -10.44 -9.52 -8.53
C CYS A 162 -11.24 -8.54 -7.66
#